data_AF-A0A7H4LWV6-F1
#
_entry.id   AF-A0A7H4LWV6-F1
#
_cell.length_a   1.000
_cell.length_b   1.000
_cell.length_c   1.000
_cell.angle_alpha   90.00
_cell.angle_beta   90.00
_cell.angle_gamma   90.00
#
_symmetry.space_group_name_H-M   'P 1'
#
loop_
_entity.id
_entity.type
_entity.pdbx_description
1 polymer ?
#
loop_
_entity_poly.entity_id
_entity_poly.type
_entity_poly.pdbx_seq_one_letter_code
_entity_poly.pdbx_strand_id
1 'polypeptide(L)'
;MAVSSLNWMAMGAIIWLLLGPQVDYFLVLGVLLVSSIAGVIVHIPAGIGVLEAVFIAMLSGEEISRGAIIAALLAYRALYYFLPLLLATIGYLILESRAKHLREKNQRKLAGE
;
A
#
# COMPACT_ATOMS: atom_id res chain seq x y z
N MET A 1 0.51 16.32 -12.15
CA MET A 1 -0.70 16.31 -11.28
C MET A 1 -1.55 15.07 -11.49
N ALA A 2 -1.90 14.71 -12.74
CA ALA A 2 -2.74 13.53 -13.04
C ALA A 2 -2.29 12.21 -12.37
N VAL A 3 -1.00 11.89 -12.43
CA VAL A 3 -0.45 10.66 -11.79
C VAL A 3 -0.67 10.66 -10.28
N SER A 4 -0.46 11.80 -9.61
CA SER A 4 -0.69 11.92 -8.17
C SER A 4 -2.17 11.76 -7.83
N SER A 5 -3.06 12.40 -8.58
CA SER A 5 -4.51 12.24 -8.40
C SER A 5 -4.94 10.78 -8.60
N LEU A 6 -4.43 10.11 -9.64
CA LEU A 6 -4.69 8.69 -9.89
C LEU A 6 -4.21 7.80 -8.74
N ASN A 7 -3.06 8.10 -8.15
CA ASN A 7 -2.55 7.40 -6.98
C ASN A 7 -3.51 7.50 -5.78
N TRP A 8 -3.96 8.71 -5.46
CA TRP A 8 -4.93 8.93 -4.38
C TRP A 8 -6.27 8.24 -4.64
N MET A 9 -6.77 8.31 -5.86
CA MET A 9 -7.99 7.62 -6.27
C MET A 9 -7.83 6.09 -6.19
N ALA A 10 -6.68 5.55 -6.60
CA ALA A 10 -6.39 4.12 -6.48
C ALA A 10 -6.32 3.67 -5.01
N MET A 11 -5.67 4.46 -4.13
CA MET A 11 -5.66 4.18 -2.68
C MET A 11 -7.09 4.15 -2.12
N GLY A 12 -7.91 5.17 -2.44
CA GLY A 12 -9.31 5.23 -2.05
C GLY A 12 -10.13 4.06 -2.58
N ALA A 13 -9.90 3.66 -3.84
CA ALA A 13 -10.60 2.56 -4.48
C ALA A 13 -10.27 1.21 -3.81
N ILE A 14 -9.01 0.97 -3.44
CA ILE A 14 -8.63 -0.25 -2.71
C ILE A 14 -9.36 -0.30 -1.36
N ILE A 15 -9.34 0.79 -0.58
CA ILE A 15 -10.02 0.83 0.72
C ILE A 15 -11.53 0.65 0.56
N TRP A 16 -12.13 1.32 -0.43
CA TRP A 16 -13.55 1.21 -0.74
C TRP A 16 -13.95 -0.23 -1.12
N LEU A 17 -13.17 -0.89 -1.97
CA LEU A 17 -13.39 -2.31 -2.33
C LEU A 17 -13.29 -3.23 -1.10
N LEU A 18 -12.43 -2.91 -0.14
CA LEU A 18 -12.24 -3.70 1.09
C LEU A 18 -13.33 -3.45 2.15
N LEU A 19 -13.84 -2.22 2.25
CA LEU A 19 -14.98 -1.88 3.12
C LEU A 19 -16.30 -2.42 2.55
N GLY A 20 -16.37 -2.56 1.22
CA GLY A 20 -17.54 -3.05 0.50
C GLY A 20 -18.46 -1.94 0.00
N PRO A 21 -19.43 -2.28 -0.86
CA PRO A 21 -20.25 -1.31 -1.61
C PRO A 21 -21.27 -0.54 -0.75
N GLN A 22 -21.28 -0.76 0.56
CA GLN A 22 -22.19 -0.09 1.50
C GLN A 22 -21.77 1.36 1.75
N VAL A 23 -20.48 1.68 1.59
CA VAL A 23 -19.95 3.03 1.74
C VAL A 23 -19.81 3.69 0.38
N ASP A 24 -20.18 4.96 0.29
CA ASP A 24 -19.92 5.75 -0.91
C ASP A 24 -18.40 5.94 -1.15
N TYR A 25 -17.98 5.82 -2.41
CA TYR A 25 -16.57 5.96 -2.79
C TYR A 25 -16.02 7.36 -2.51
N PHE A 26 -16.80 8.41 -2.77
CA PHE A 26 -16.36 9.78 -2.51
C PHE A 26 -16.25 10.07 -1.03
N LEU A 27 -17.10 9.46 -0.20
CA LEU A 27 -16.93 9.48 1.25
C LEU A 27 -15.60 8.84 1.68
N VAL A 28 -15.30 7.62 1.22
CA VAL A 28 -14.03 6.93 1.54
C VAL A 28 -12.83 7.76 1.08
N LEU A 29 -12.88 8.29 -0.14
CA LEU A 29 -11.81 9.15 -0.68
C LEU A 29 -11.67 10.43 0.15
N GLY A 30 -12.78 11.08 0.52
CA GLY A 30 -12.78 12.27 1.37
C GLY A 30 -12.14 12.00 2.73
N VAL A 31 -12.52 10.91 3.39
CA VAL A 31 -11.95 10.49 4.68
C VAL A 31 -10.45 10.18 4.54
N LEU A 32 -10.02 9.53 3.45
CA LEU A 32 -8.61 9.28 3.17
C LEU A 32 -7.80 10.58 3.02
N LEU A 33 -8.34 11.56 2.30
CA LEU A 33 -7.68 12.86 2.12
C LEU A 33 -7.57 13.63 3.44
N VAL A 34 -8.63 13.65 4.26
CA VAL A 34 -8.61 14.23 5.61
C VAL A 34 -7.58 13.51 6.50
N SER A 35 -7.57 12.18 6.46
CA SER A 35 -6.60 11.36 7.21
C SER A 35 -5.16 11.68 6.84
N SER A 36 -4.91 12.03 5.59
CA SER A 36 -3.57 12.39 5.09
C SER A 36 -3.08 13.71 5.67
N ILE A 37 -3.97 14.70 5.78
CA ILE A 37 -3.67 15.98 6.45
C ILE A 37 -3.40 15.73 7.94
N ALA A 38 -4.24 14.93 8.60
CA ALA A 38 -4.03 14.56 10.01
C ALA A 38 -2.70 13.81 10.22
N GLY A 39 -2.35 12.90 9.31
CA GLY A 39 -1.09 12.16 9.33
C GLY A 39 0.14 13.07 9.23
N VAL A 40 0.08 14.10 8.38
CA VAL A 40 1.14 15.11 8.27
C VAL A 40 1.29 15.91 9.56
N ILE A 41 0.20 16.28 10.23
CA ILE A 41 0.26 17.04 11.49
C ILE A 41 0.90 16.18 12.60
N VAL A 42 0.49 14.93 12.71
CA VAL A 42 0.86 14.04 13.83
C VAL A 42 2.26 13.45 13.69
N HIS A 43 2.87 13.46 12.49
CA HIS A 43 4.24 13.00 12.22
C HIS A 43 4.53 11.55 12.69
N ILE A 44 3.52 10.69 12.79
CA ILE A 44 3.72 9.27 13.10
C ILE A 44 4.21 8.54 11.84
N PRO A 45 5.30 7.75 11.93
CA PRO A 45 5.79 6.97 10.81
C PRO A 45 4.71 6.02 10.28
N ALA A 46 4.54 6.00 8.95
CA ALA A 46 3.50 5.26 8.24
C ALA A 46 2.03 5.58 8.65
N GLY A 47 1.79 6.65 9.43
CA GLY A 47 0.45 7.07 9.84
C GLY A 47 -0.32 6.01 10.64
N ILE A 48 0.39 5.10 11.32
CA ILE A 48 -0.20 4.00 12.09
C ILE A 48 -1.06 4.57 13.21
N GLY A 49 -2.33 4.16 13.28
CA GLY A 49 -3.30 4.63 14.26
C GLY A 49 -4.01 5.92 13.85
N VAL A 50 -3.36 6.81 13.10
CA VAL A 50 -3.99 8.07 12.64
C VAL A 50 -5.06 7.79 11.59
N LEU A 51 -4.72 6.98 10.58
CA LEU A 51 -5.66 6.58 9.52
C LEU A 51 -6.87 5.86 10.11
N GLU A 52 -6.64 4.92 11.03
CA GLU A 52 -7.68 4.17 11.72
C GLU A 52 -8.59 5.07 12.54
N ALA A 53 -8.01 5.98 13.33
CA ALA A 53 -8.78 6.87 14.19
C ALA A 53 -9.68 7.78 13.36
N VAL A 54 -9.16 8.35 12.26
CA VAL A 54 -9.94 9.23 11.39
C VAL A 54 -11.04 8.45 10.67
N PHE A 55 -10.76 7.26 10.13
CA PHE A 55 -11.78 6.40 9.52
C PHE A 55 -12.86 6.01 10.52
N ILE A 56 -12.50 5.54 11.71
CA ILE A 56 -13.46 5.17 12.76
C ILE A 56 -14.31 6.38 13.19
N ALA A 57 -13.70 7.57 13.29
CA ALA A 57 -14.41 8.78 13.69
C ALA A 57 -15.36 9.29 12.60
N MET A 58 -14.96 9.24 11.32
CA MET A 58 -15.76 9.79 10.23
C MET A 58 -16.79 8.80 9.66
N LEU A 59 -16.56 7.49 9.78
CA LEU A 59 -17.51 6.44 9.37
C LEU A 59 -18.38 5.95 10.55
N SER A 60 -18.37 6.63 11.69
CA SER A 60 -19.17 6.21 12.86
C SER A 60 -20.68 6.26 12.62
N GLY A 61 -21.13 6.98 11.59
CA GLY A 61 -22.53 7.04 11.17
C GLY A 61 -22.94 5.93 10.20
N GLU A 62 -21.99 5.16 9.67
CA GLU A 62 -22.27 4.00 8.81
C GLU A 62 -22.46 2.74 9.65
N GLU A 63 -23.20 1.76 9.13
CA GLU A 63 -23.42 0.45 9.78
C GLU A 63 -22.20 -0.49 9.67
N ILE A 64 -21.00 0.04 9.88
CA ILE A 64 -19.75 -0.72 9.77
C ILE A 64 -19.11 -0.86 11.14
N SER A 65 -18.84 -2.11 11.53
CA SER A 65 -18.12 -2.38 12.78
C SER A 65 -16.71 -1.80 12.73
N ARG A 66 -16.22 -1.27 13.87
CA ARG A 66 -14.81 -0.84 14.00
C ARG A 66 -13.82 -1.93 13.61
N GLY A 67 -14.14 -3.18 13.92
CA GLY A 67 -13.31 -4.33 13.54
C GLY A 67 -13.17 -4.47 12.02
N ALA A 68 -14.26 -4.29 11.27
CA ALA A 68 -14.23 -4.32 9.81
C ALA A 68 -13.40 -3.17 9.22
N ILE A 69 -13.52 -1.96 9.77
CA ILE A 69 -12.70 -0.81 9.35
C ILE A 69 -11.22 -1.09 9.56
N ILE A 70 -10.84 -1.56 10.75
CA ILE A 70 -9.43 -1.89 11.06
C ILE A 70 -8.93 -3.01 10.14
N ALA A 71 -9.73 -4.06 9.93
CA ALA A 71 -9.37 -5.15 9.02
C ALA A 71 -9.16 -4.67 7.57
N ALA A 72 -10.05 -3.82 7.06
CA ALA A 72 -9.93 -3.23 5.73
C ALA A 72 -8.66 -2.36 5.60
N LEU A 73 -8.35 -1.53 6.60
CA LEU A 73 -7.16 -0.68 6.59
C LEU A 73 -5.85 -1.49 6.73
N LEU A 74 -5.85 -2.58 7.49
CA LEU A 74 -4.72 -3.52 7.53
C LEU A 74 -4.53 -4.24 6.20
N ALA A 75 -5.61 -4.73 5.59
CA ALA A 75 -5.57 -5.35 4.26
C ALA A 75 -5.10 -4.36 3.18
N TYR A 76 -5.54 -3.10 3.24
CA TYR A 76 -5.05 -2.03 2.39
C TYR A 76 -3.53 -1.89 2.50
N ARG A 77 -2.96 -1.90 3.72
CA ARG A 77 -1.49 -1.85 3.90
C ARG A 77 -0.79 -3.09 3.35
N ALA A 78 -1.37 -4.28 3.52
CA ALA A 78 -0.86 -5.50 2.91
C ALA A 78 -0.76 -5.36 1.38
N LEU A 79 -1.82 -4.87 0.74
CA LEU A 79 -1.90 -4.73 -0.71
C LEU A 79 -1.04 -3.58 -1.23
N TYR A 80 -0.94 -2.47 -0.50
CA TYR A 80 -0.29 -1.26 -0.99
C TYR A 80 1.21 -1.21 -0.64
N TYR A 81 1.61 -1.79 0.50
CA TYR A 81 3.01 -1.77 0.95
C TYR A 81 3.69 -3.12 0.77
N PHE A 82 3.09 -4.19 1.28
CA PHE A 82 3.75 -5.50 1.31
C PHE A 82 3.76 -6.19 -0.06
N LEU A 83 2.69 -6.10 -0.83
CA LEU A 83 2.63 -6.74 -2.14
C LEU A 83 3.67 -6.17 -3.11
N PRO A 84 3.80 -4.83 -3.32
CA PRO A 84 4.86 -4.29 -4.17
C PRO A 84 6.26 -4.59 -3.64
N LEU A 85 6.45 -4.60 -2.31
CA LEU A 85 7.71 -4.96 -1.69
C LEU A 85 8.10 -6.41 -2.02
N LEU A 86 7.18 -7.36 -1.87
CA LEU A 86 7.40 -8.77 -2.21
C LEU A 86 7.75 -8.95 -3.68
N LEU A 87 7.01 -8.29 -4.58
CA LEU A 87 7.28 -8.33 -6.02
C LEU A 87 8.68 -7.77 -6.34
N ALA A 88 9.05 -6.64 -5.73
CA ALA A 88 10.37 -6.04 -5.89
C ALA A 88 11.48 -6.95 -5.36
N THR A 89 11.32 -7.54 -4.17
CA THR A 89 12.29 -8.47 -3.58
C THR A 89 12.48 -9.71 -4.45
N ILE A 90 11.39 -10.33 -4.92
CA ILE A 90 11.47 -11.50 -5.80
C ILE A 90 12.16 -11.12 -7.12
N GLY A 91 11.78 -10.00 -7.74
CA GLY A 91 12.42 -9.50 -8.96
C GLY A 91 13.91 -9.26 -8.79
N TYR A 92 14.30 -8.66 -7.66
CA TYR A 92 15.70 -8.43 -7.31
C TYR A 92 16.48 -9.74 -7.16
N LEU A 93 15.96 -10.72 -6.41
CA LEU A 93 16.62 -12.00 -6.19
C LEU A 93 16.82 -12.79 -7.50
N ILE A 94 15.84 -12.73 -8.41
CA ILE A 94 15.94 -13.34 -9.74
C ILE A 94 17.06 -12.67 -10.55
N LEU A 95 17.10 -11.33 -10.55
CA LEU A 95 18.10 -10.58 -11.29
C LEU A 95 19.51 -10.83 -10.75
N GLU A 96 19.68 -10.83 -9.43
CA GLU A 96 20.95 -11.10 -8.76
C GLU A 96 21.45 -12.52 -9.05
N SER A 97 20.55 -13.51 -8.97
CA SER A 97 20.88 -14.92 -9.27
C SER A 97 21.37 -15.09 -10.71
N ARG A 98 20.69 -14.44 -11.67
CA ARG A 98 21.10 -14.43 -13.08
C ARG A 98 22.45 -13.74 -13.26
N ALA A 99 22.67 -12.59 -12.62
CA ALA A 99 23.92 -11.86 -12.71
C ALA A 99 25.12 -12.67 -12.18
N LYS A 100 24.95 -13.40 -11.07
CA LYS A 100 25.96 -14.32 -10.53
C LYS A 100 26.32 -15.43 -11.51
N HIS A 101 25.31 -16.09 -12.10
CA HIS A 101 25.53 -17.16 -13.08
C HIS A 101 26.27 -16.67 -14.34
N LEU A 102 25.95 -15.47 -14.85
CA LEU A 102 26.66 -14.91 -16.00
C LEU A 102 28.13 -14.57 -15.66
N ARG A 103 28.40 -14.03 -14.45
CA ARG A 103 29.77 -13.72 -14.01
C ARG A 103 30.64 -14.97 -13.89
N GLU A 104 30.11 -16.04 -13.29
CA GLU A 104 30.82 -17.32 -13.17
C GLU A 104 31.15 -17.93 -14.54
N LYS A 105 30.20 -17.88 -15.48
CA LYS A 105 30.41 -18.37 -16.85
C LYS A 105 31.52 -17.60 -17.57
N ASN A 106 31.58 -16.28 -17.40
CA ASN A 106 32.61 -15.45 -18.02
C ASN A 106 34.00 -15.69 -17.42
N GLN A 107 34.10 -15.90 -16.10
CA GLN A 107 35.37 -16.23 -15.44
C GLN A 107 35.92 -17.59 -15.87
N ARG A 108 35.05 -18.60 -16.03
CA ARG A 108 35.47 -19.92 -16.56
C ARG A 108 35.97 -19.84 -17.99
N LYS A 109 35.40 -18.96 -18.83
CA LYS A 109 35.90 -18.71 -20.18
C LYS A 109 37.30 -18.09 -20.14
N LEU A 110 37.51 -17.07 -19.31
CA LEU A 110 38.81 -16.38 -19.18
C LEU A 110 39.92 -17.26 -18.56
N ALA A 111 39.57 -18.26 -17.76
CA ALA A 111 40.54 -19.16 -17.13
C ALA A 111 40.85 -20.42 -17.95
N GLY A 112 40.08 -20.68 -19.02
CA GLY A 112 40.28 -21.79 -19.95
C GLY A 112 40.98 -21.40 -21.26
N GLU A 113 41.24 -20.10 -21.45
CA GLU A 113 42.17 -19.53 -22.44
C GLU A 113 43.54 -19.29 -21.78
#